data_AF-A0A4R4R1N6-F1
#
_entry.id   AF-A0A4R4R1N6-F1
#
_cell.length_a   1.000
_cell.length_b   1.000
_cell.length_c   1.000
_cell.angle_alpha   90.00
_cell.angle_beta   90.00
_cell.angle_gamma   90.00
#
_symmetry.space_group_name_H-M   'P 1'
#
loop_
_entity.id
_entity.type
_entity.pdbx_description
1 polymer ?
#
loop_
_entity_poly.entity_id
_entity_poly.type
_entity_poly.pdbx_seq_one_letter_code
_entity_poly.pdbx_strand_id
1 'polypeptide(L)'
;MTSPHHLHATAAAWSLHTARTHLAQLADEEAAQIAAEQLEAPALLRSPAWGRRHALGGHGDPTPGMVVVATDRRPARRNRWALLLARADRRITGVAAMLRLDGPDPLRLILDTIPSTQPGTAAIVARHLADEDTWVRNAIDLRPAREPLPGVACPHCGERQLYVQTAGPVNAWTVVCSTGRLCTGEGCPCGMPGAVEGVAHIWPRSTVLTECNKPMTTPARSAHA
;
A
#
# COMPACT_ATOMS: atom_id res chain seq x y z
N MET A 1 22.39 -1.28 -15.11
CA MET A 1 22.76 -1.84 -13.79
C MET A 1 21.74 -1.38 -12.77
N THR A 2 21.22 -2.28 -11.93
CA THR A 2 20.21 -1.95 -10.91
C THR A 2 20.91 -1.50 -9.63
N SER A 3 20.75 -0.23 -9.25
CA SER A 3 21.30 0.29 -7.99
C SER A 3 20.37 0.02 -6.80
N PRO A 4 20.86 0.13 -5.55
CA PRO A 4 20.02 0.01 -4.35
C PRO A 4 18.80 0.94 -4.36
N HIS A 5 18.93 2.15 -4.90
CA HIS A 5 17.82 3.10 -5.01
C HIS A 5 16.70 2.59 -5.93
N HIS A 6 17.06 1.94 -7.04
CA HIS A 6 16.07 1.32 -7.93
C HIS A 6 15.33 0.18 -7.23
N LEU A 7 16.03 -0.63 -6.43
CA LEU A 7 15.40 -1.71 -5.66
C LEU A 7 14.44 -1.17 -4.60
N HIS A 8 14.85 -0.14 -3.86
CA HIS A 8 13.97 0.51 -2.88
C HIS A 8 12.75 1.14 -3.54
N ALA A 9 12.92 1.79 -4.69
CA ALA A 9 11.81 2.39 -5.45
C ALA A 9 10.82 1.31 -5.93
N THR A 10 11.32 0.24 -6.53
CA THR A 10 10.49 -0.89 -6.98
C THR A 10 9.75 -1.56 -5.83
N ALA A 11 10.43 -1.82 -4.71
CA ALA A 11 9.83 -2.43 -3.53
C ALA A 11 8.73 -1.54 -2.91
N ALA A 12 9.01 -0.23 -2.78
CA ALA A 12 8.03 0.73 -2.27
C ALA A 12 6.82 0.87 -3.20
N ALA A 13 7.04 0.91 -4.52
CA ALA A 13 5.98 1.00 -5.51
C ALA A 13 5.05 -0.22 -5.48
N TRP A 14 5.60 -1.44 -5.42
CA TRP A 14 4.79 -2.65 -5.28
C TRP A 14 4.09 -2.73 -3.92
N SER A 15 4.77 -2.33 -2.83
CA SER A 15 4.15 -2.28 -1.50
C SER A 15 2.92 -1.36 -1.49
N LEU A 16 3.07 -0.15 -2.03
CA LEU A 16 1.99 0.82 -2.16
C LEU A 16 0.89 0.31 -3.07
N HIS A 17 1.24 -0.35 -4.18
CA HIS A 17 0.24 -0.95 -5.09
C HIS A 17 -0.64 -1.95 -4.33
N THR A 18 -0.05 -2.86 -3.56
CA THR A 18 -0.80 -3.81 -2.73
C THR A 18 -1.69 -3.10 -1.71
N ALA A 19 -1.17 -2.12 -0.97
CA ALA A 19 -1.93 -1.38 0.04
C ALA A 19 -3.10 -0.59 -0.59
N ARG A 20 -2.87 0.05 -1.73
CA ARG A 20 -3.87 0.79 -2.50
C ARG A 20 -4.97 -0.12 -3.03
N THR A 21 -4.63 -1.30 -3.56
CA THR A 21 -5.63 -2.27 -4.03
C THR A 21 -6.55 -2.72 -2.89
N HIS A 22 -5.99 -2.99 -1.70
CA HIS A 22 -6.82 -3.32 -0.53
C HIS A 22 -7.68 -2.13 -0.09
N LEU A 23 -7.14 -0.91 -0.11
CA LEU A 23 -7.92 0.30 0.19
C LEU A 23 -9.07 0.51 -0.80
N ALA A 24 -8.88 0.22 -2.09
CA ALA A 24 -9.94 0.29 -3.08
C ALA A 24 -11.07 -0.72 -2.79
N GLN A 25 -10.73 -1.95 -2.40
CA GLN A 25 -11.71 -2.95 -1.99
C GLN A 25 -12.55 -2.46 -0.78
N LEU A 26 -11.89 -1.89 0.24
CA LEU A 26 -12.59 -1.31 1.40
C LEU A 26 -13.52 -0.16 0.99
N ALA A 27 -13.12 0.66 0.01
CA ALA A 27 -13.96 1.71 -0.53
C ALA A 27 -15.20 1.17 -1.26
N ASP A 28 -15.03 0.13 -2.06
CA ASP A 28 -16.15 -0.53 -2.77
C ASP A 28 -17.12 -1.19 -1.79
N GLU A 29 -16.60 -1.87 -0.75
CA GLU A 29 -17.39 -2.50 0.31
C GLU A 29 -18.21 -1.45 1.10
N GLU A 30 -17.60 -0.34 1.50
CA GLU A 30 -18.32 0.72 2.21
C GLU A 30 -19.35 1.42 1.29
N ALA A 31 -19.07 1.55 -0.01
CA ALA A 31 -20.05 2.07 -0.97
C ALA A 31 -21.27 1.15 -1.09
N ALA A 32 -21.05 -0.16 -1.17
CA ALA A 32 -22.12 -1.17 -1.19
C ALA A 32 -22.95 -1.13 0.11
N GLN A 33 -22.29 -0.99 1.27
CA GLN A 33 -22.99 -0.85 2.56
C GLN A 33 -23.86 0.42 2.60
N ILE A 34 -23.31 1.58 2.19
CA ILE A 34 -24.05 2.84 2.16
C ILE A 34 -25.27 2.73 1.23
N ALA A 35 -25.13 2.09 0.07
CA ALA A 35 -26.23 1.86 -0.85
C ALA A 35 -27.31 0.96 -0.26
N ALA A 36 -26.93 -0.12 0.44
CA ALA A 36 -27.87 -1.01 1.12
C ALA A 36 -28.65 -0.28 2.23
N GLU A 37 -27.98 0.51 3.06
CA GLU A 37 -28.62 1.33 4.11
C GLU A 37 -29.65 2.31 3.51
N GLN A 38 -29.35 2.90 2.36
CA GLN A 38 -30.28 3.79 1.65
C GLN A 38 -31.49 3.06 1.05
N LEU A 39 -31.33 1.80 0.63
CA LEU A 39 -32.41 0.97 0.10
C LEU A 39 -33.31 0.36 1.19
N GLU A 40 -32.83 0.22 2.43
CA GLU A 40 -33.63 -0.23 3.58
C GLU A 40 -34.49 0.90 4.19
N ALA A 41 -34.02 2.15 4.13
CA ALA A 41 -34.72 3.33 4.63
C ALA A 41 -36.18 3.55 4.12
N PRO A 42 -36.59 3.17 2.90
CA PRO A 42 -37.97 3.31 2.42
C PRO A 42 -38.98 2.41 3.16
N ALA A 43 -38.55 1.37 3.87
CA ALA A 43 -39.47 0.45 4.56
C ALA A 43 -40.21 1.11 5.73
N LEU A 44 -39.66 2.19 6.31
CA LEU A 44 -40.30 2.99 7.37
C LEU A 44 -41.35 3.99 6.84
N LEU A 45 -41.49 4.12 5.53
CA LEU A 45 -42.49 4.97 4.87
C LEU A 45 -43.75 4.19 4.42
N ARG A 46 -43.96 2.98 4.93
CA ARG A 46 -45.29 2.35 4.83
C ARG A 46 -46.24 3.11 5.72
N SER A 47 -47.05 3.98 5.13
CA SER A 47 -48.21 4.55 5.83
C SER A 47 -48.99 3.39 6.44
N PRO A 48 -49.32 3.40 7.73
CA PRO A 48 -50.37 2.52 8.22
C PRO A 48 -51.63 2.96 7.48
N ALA A 49 -52.09 2.13 6.53
CA ALA A 49 -53.35 2.33 5.84
C ALA A 49 -54.47 2.14 6.87
N TRP A 50 -54.75 3.19 7.64
CA TRP A 50 -55.91 3.25 8.52
C TRP A 50 -57.10 3.79 7.75
N GLY A 51 -58.15 2.96 7.67
CA GLY A 51 -59.51 3.43 7.45
C GLY A 51 -60.15 2.95 6.15
N ARG A 52 -61.03 1.93 6.27
CA ARG A 52 -62.20 1.80 5.39
C ARG A 52 -63.01 3.09 5.49
N ARG A 53 -63.34 3.68 4.34
CA ARG A 53 -64.28 4.81 4.27
C ARG A 53 -65.67 4.30 4.64
N HIS A 54 -66.14 4.64 5.83
CA HIS A 54 -67.57 4.87 6.04
C HIS A 54 -67.76 6.38 6.08
N ALA A 55 -68.27 6.92 4.98
CA ALA A 55 -68.73 8.29 4.95
C ALA A 55 -69.88 8.44 5.95
N LEU A 56 -69.74 9.38 6.89
CA LEU A 56 -70.78 10.34 7.30
C LEU A 56 -70.24 11.23 8.44
N GLY A 57 -70.04 12.51 8.11
CA GLY A 57 -70.16 13.64 9.05
C GLY A 57 -69.08 13.79 10.14
N GLY A 58 -68.11 14.67 9.91
CA GLY A 58 -67.29 15.24 10.97
C GLY A 58 -66.12 16.03 10.41
N HIS A 59 -66.19 17.36 10.47
CA HIS A 59 -65.04 18.25 10.22
C HIS A 59 -63.97 18.02 11.29
N GLY A 60 -63.08 17.06 11.03
CA GLY A 60 -61.77 17.00 11.66
C GLY A 60 -60.77 17.50 10.63
N ASP A 61 -60.51 18.81 10.60
CA ASP A 61 -59.34 19.31 9.90
C ASP A 61 -58.10 18.70 10.56
N PRO A 62 -57.27 17.92 9.85
CA PRO A 62 -55.99 17.53 10.38
C PRO A 62 -55.11 18.77 10.36
N THR A 63 -54.99 19.47 11.49
CA THR A 63 -53.87 20.38 11.70
C THR A 63 -52.58 19.59 11.46
N PRO A 64 -51.67 20.03 10.58
CA PRO A 64 -50.36 19.42 10.40
C PRO A 64 -49.47 19.79 11.60
N GLY A 65 -49.91 19.41 12.79
CA GLY A 65 -49.18 19.55 14.04
C GLY A 65 -48.22 18.37 14.16
N MET A 66 -46.95 18.61 13.84
CA MET A 66 -45.82 17.74 14.16
C MET A 66 -45.87 16.30 13.62
N VAL A 67 -45.69 16.16 12.31
CA VAL A 67 -44.83 15.08 11.78
C VAL A 67 -43.65 15.72 11.06
N VAL A 68 -42.91 16.55 11.78
CA VAL A 68 -41.56 16.99 11.41
C VAL A 68 -40.58 16.25 12.33
N VAL A 69 -40.68 14.92 12.38
CA VAL A 69 -39.76 14.07 13.18
C VAL A 69 -39.28 12.83 12.40
N ALA A 70 -39.63 12.66 11.11
CA ALA A 70 -39.20 11.47 10.35
C ALA A 70 -38.69 11.76 8.93
N THR A 71 -38.32 13.01 8.64
CA THR A 71 -37.65 13.39 7.38
C THR A 71 -36.35 14.13 7.63
N ASP A 72 -35.72 13.93 8.78
CA ASP A 72 -34.29 14.14 8.87
C ASP A 72 -33.65 13.15 7.90
N ARG A 73 -33.44 13.62 6.66
CA ARG A 73 -32.45 13.05 5.75
C ARG A 73 -31.16 13.04 6.54
N ARG A 74 -30.87 11.94 7.23
CA ARG A 74 -29.55 11.72 7.81
C ARG A 74 -28.57 12.05 6.70
N PRO A 75 -27.61 12.97 6.94
CA PRO A 75 -26.66 13.33 5.90
C PRO A 75 -26.04 12.03 5.38
N ALA A 76 -26.02 11.87 4.06
CA ALA A 76 -25.51 10.66 3.43
C ALA A 76 -24.14 10.35 4.03
N ARG A 77 -24.02 9.15 4.62
CA ARG A 77 -22.77 8.69 5.22
C ARG A 77 -21.67 8.83 4.17
N ARG A 78 -20.60 9.53 4.51
CA ARG A 78 -19.45 9.71 3.62
C ARG A 78 -18.63 8.43 3.63
N ASN A 79 -18.25 7.94 2.45
CA ASN A 79 -17.31 6.84 2.31
C ASN A 79 -15.91 7.32 2.68
N ARG A 80 -15.43 6.94 3.87
CA ARG A 80 -14.14 7.40 4.40
C ARG A 80 -12.99 6.82 3.61
N TRP A 81 -13.14 5.59 3.12
CA TRP A 81 -12.09 4.89 2.37
C TRP A 81 -11.93 5.47 0.97
N ALA A 82 -13.01 5.89 0.32
CA ALA A 82 -12.96 6.60 -0.96
C ALA A 82 -12.26 7.96 -0.84
N LEU A 83 -12.45 8.68 0.27
CA LEU A 83 -11.71 9.93 0.54
C LEU A 83 -10.21 9.67 0.74
N LEU A 84 -9.88 8.59 1.45
CA LEU A 84 -8.51 8.14 1.66
C LEU A 84 -7.84 7.76 0.34
N LEU A 85 -8.53 6.97 -0.49
CA LEU A 85 -8.08 6.53 -1.81
C LEU A 85 -7.84 7.72 -2.73
N ALA A 86 -8.79 8.65 -2.81
CA ALA A 86 -8.63 9.86 -3.62
C ALA A 86 -7.43 10.71 -3.17
N ARG A 87 -7.09 10.72 -1.88
CA ARG A 87 -5.88 11.39 -1.37
C ARG A 87 -4.61 10.66 -1.79
N ALA A 88 -4.59 9.33 -1.69
CA ALA A 88 -3.45 8.52 -2.14
C ALA A 88 -3.25 8.68 -3.65
N ASP A 89 -4.32 8.65 -4.44
CA ASP A 89 -4.27 8.87 -5.89
C ASP A 89 -3.67 10.23 -6.25
N ARG A 90 -4.10 11.32 -5.59
CA ARG A 90 -3.50 12.65 -5.80
C ARG A 90 -2.00 12.67 -5.48
N ARG A 91 -1.56 11.94 -4.44
CA ARG A 91 -0.14 11.85 -4.09
C ARG A 91 0.66 11.09 -5.15
N ILE A 92 0.15 9.95 -5.60
CA ILE A 92 0.76 9.15 -6.67
C ILE A 92 0.81 9.96 -7.98
N THR A 93 -0.27 10.63 -8.37
CA THR A 93 -0.29 11.53 -9.53
C THR A 93 0.75 12.65 -9.40
N GLY A 94 0.93 13.21 -8.20
CA GLY A 94 2.00 14.18 -7.94
C GLY A 94 3.40 13.61 -8.19
N VAL A 95 3.66 12.36 -7.78
CA VAL A 95 4.93 11.68 -8.06
C VAL A 95 5.10 11.40 -9.55
N ALA A 96 4.06 10.93 -10.23
CA ALA A 96 4.09 10.72 -11.68
C ALA A 96 4.36 12.04 -12.43
N ALA A 97 3.76 13.15 -12.00
CA ALA A 97 4.01 14.47 -12.57
C ALA A 97 5.47 14.94 -12.39
N MET A 98 6.10 14.65 -11.24
CA MET A 98 7.54 14.91 -11.04
C MET A 98 8.41 14.14 -12.04
N LEU A 99 7.98 12.95 -12.45
CA LEU A 99 8.63 12.14 -13.48
C LEU A 99 8.18 12.48 -14.91
N ARG A 100 7.30 13.49 -15.08
CA ARG A 100 6.70 13.88 -16.36
C ARG A 100 5.94 12.74 -17.04
N LEU A 101 5.30 11.89 -16.23
CA LEU A 101 4.46 10.80 -16.69
C LEU A 101 3.01 11.26 -16.69
N ASP A 102 2.29 10.95 -17.77
CA ASP A 102 0.86 11.22 -17.90
C ASP A 102 0.16 9.95 -18.41
N GLY A 103 -1.03 9.67 -17.86
CA GLY A 103 -1.83 8.50 -18.22
C GLY A 103 -2.74 7.97 -17.11
N PRO A 104 -3.56 6.96 -17.43
CA PRO A 104 -4.68 6.54 -16.60
C PRO A 104 -4.28 5.77 -15.33
N ASP A 105 -3.08 5.16 -15.31
CA ASP A 105 -2.56 4.46 -14.13
C ASP A 105 -1.16 5.00 -13.76
N PRO A 106 -1.12 6.10 -12.98
CA PRO A 106 0.13 6.74 -12.58
C PRO A 106 1.10 5.81 -11.84
N LEU A 107 0.59 4.89 -11.01
CA LEU A 107 1.45 3.98 -10.24
C LEU A 107 2.10 2.94 -11.14
N ARG A 108 1.35 2.40 -12.11
CA ARG A 108 1.90 1.50 -13.12
C ARG A 108 2.97 2.18 -13.97
N LEU A 109 2.72 3.41 -14.40
CA LEU A 109 3.70 4.20 -15.16
C LEU A 109 4.99 4.44 -14.35
N ILE A 110 4.88 4.76 -13.06
CA ILE A 110 6.03 4.89 -12.15
C ILE A 110 6.82 3.57 -12.09
N LEU A 111 6.13 2.44 -11.86
CA LEU A 111 6.73 1.10 -11.84
C LEU A 111 7.54 0.79 -13.10
N ASP A 112 6.96 1.06 -14.27
CA ASP A 112 7.61 0.81 -15.56
C ASP A 112 8.81 1.74 -15.82
N THR A 113 8.77 2.95 -15.25
CA THR A 113 9.81 3.97 -15.47
C THR A 113 10.98 3.82 -14.51
N ILE A 114 10.78 3.31 -13.29
CA ILE A 114 11.84 3.18 -12.26
C ILE A 114 13.17 2.67 -12.85
N PRO A 115 13.22 1.54 -13.61
CA PRO A 115 14.49 0.99 -14.08
C PRO A 115 15.32 1.90 -15.00
N SER A 116 14.70 2.89 -15.65
CA SER A 116 15.36 3.83 -16.55
C SER A 116 15.66 5.19 -15.90
N THR A 117 15.22 5.41 -14.67
CA THR A 117 15.49 6.67 -13.94
C THR A 117 16.95 6.77 -13.48
N GLN A 118 17.38 7.99 -13.18
CA GLN A 118 18.67 8.20 -12.52
C GLN A 118 18.59 7.71 -11.06
N PRO A 119 19.68 7.16 -10.47
CA PRO A 119 19.68 6.65 -9.10
C PRO A 119 19.17 7.65 -8.05
N GLY A 120 19.54 8.93 -8.17
CA GLY A 120 19.05 9.99 -7.27
C GLY A 120 17.55 10.24 -7.40
N THR A 121 17.01 10.19 -8.62
CA THR A 121 15.57 10.26 -8.87
C THR A 121 14.86 9.04 -8.27
N ALA A 122 15.39 7.84 -8.47
CA ALA A 122 14.86 6.62 -7.86
C ALA A 122 14.83 6.72 -6.32
N ALA A 123 15.85 7.33 -5.70
CA ALA A 123 15.89 7.54 -4.25
C ALA A 123 14.74 8.45 -3.76
N ILE A 124 14.49 9.56 -4.47
CA ILE A 124 13.40 10.50 -4.14
C ILE A 124 12.05 9.83 -4.32
N VAL A 125 11.86 9.12 -5.45
CA VAL A 125 10.64 8.35 -5.73
C VAL A 125 10.41 7.30 -4.64
N ALA A 126 11.42 6.51 -4.29
CA ALA A 126 11.33 5.50 -3.24
C ALA A 126 10.82 6.09 -1.91
N ARG A 127 11.37 7.24 -1.51
CA ARG A 127 10.95 7.93 -0.29
C ARG A 127 9.47 8.34 -0.33
N HIS A 128 9.04 9.01 -1.40
CA HIS A 128 7.64 9.44 -1.53
C HIS A 128 6.66 8.27 -1.53
N LEU A 129 7.00 7.17 -2.21
CA LEU A 129 6.16 5.98 -2.26
C LEU A 129 6.14 5.25 -0.91
N ALA A 130 7.27 5.17 -0.21
CA ALA A 130 7.35 4.54 1.11
C ALA A 130 6.60 5.34 2.19
N ASP A 131 6.68 6.68 2.14
CA ASP A 131 5.91 7.57 3.03
C ASP A 131 4.41 7.39 2.81
N GLU A 132 3.97 7.32 1.55
CA GLU A 132 2.56 7.08 1.21
C GLU A 132 2.10 5.67 1.60
N ASP A 133 2.90 4.63 1.31
CA ASP A 133 2.60 3.25 1.70
C ASP A 133 2.43 3.12 3.21
N THR A 134 3.36 3.69 3.99
CA THR A 134 3.31 3.69 5.45
C THR A 134 2.02 4.36 5.95
N TRP A 135 1.67 5.51 5.37
CA TRP A 135 0.47 6.23 5.76
C TRP A 135 -0.81 5.44 5.45
N VAL A 136 -0.92 4.89 4.24
CA VAL A 136 -2.08 4.08 3.83
C VAL A 136 -2.20 2.85 4.73
N ARG A 137 -1.13 2.09 4.89
CA ARG A 137 -1.11 0.88 5.73
C ARG A 137 -1.52 1.15 7.17
N ASN A 138 -0.99 2.22 7.77
CA ASN A 138 -1.38 2.61 9.13
C ASN A 138 -2.87 2.96 9.23
N ALA A 139 -3.44 3.60 8.21
CA ALA A 139 -4.85 3.98 8.20
C ALA A 139 -5.81 2.78 8.08
N ILE A 140 -5.37 1.69 7.43
CA ILE A 140 -6.16 0.46 7.25
C ILE A 140 -5.68 -0.71 8.11
N ASP A 141 -4.78 -0.47 9.07
CA ASP A 141 -4.15 -1.48 9.93
C ASP A 141 -3.55 -2.68 9.16
N LEU A 142 -2.95 -2.41 7.99
CA LEU A 142 -2.38 -3.45 7.13
C LEU A 142 -0.89 -3.66 7.43
N ARG A 143 -0.53 -4.86 7.88
CA ARG A 143 0.87 -5.23 8.14
C ARG A 143 1.73 -5.15 6.86
N PRO A 144 3.02 -4.82 6.95
CA PRO A 144 3.92 -4.82 5.80
C PRO A 144 3.94 -6.18 5.09
N ALA A 145 3.94 -6.16 3.75
CA ALA A 145 4.06 -7.36 2.93
C ALA A 145 5.51 -7.88 2.94
N ARG A 146 5.88 -8.55 4.03
CA ARG A 146 7.21 -9.15 4.21
C ARG A 146 7.14 -10.43 5.02
N GLU A 147 8.04 -11.35 4.72
CA GLU A 147 8.17 -12.64 5.39
C GLU A 147 9.63 -12.85 5.84
N PRO A 148 9.88 -13.51 6.98
CA PRO A 148 11.23 -13.85 7.39
C PRO A 148 11.86 -14.80 6.36
N LEU A 149 13.15 -14.60 6.07
CA LEU A 149 13.96 -15.49 5.23
C LEU A 149 14.84 -16.38 6.13
N PRO A 150 14.38 -17.57 6.51
CA PRO A 150 15.12 -18.44 7.43
C PRO A 150 16.41 -18.98 6.78
N GLY A 151 17.42 -19.22 7.62
CA GLY A 151 18.65 -19.90 7.20
C GLY A 151 19.68 -19.04 6.46
N VAL A 152 19.36 -17.78 6.15
CA VAL A 152 20.28 -16.87 5.46
C VAL A 152 20.80 -15.80 6.42
N ALA A 153 22.12 -15.73 6.56
CA ALA A 153 22.78 -14.67 7.32
C ALA A 153 22.93 -13.41 6.46
N CYS A 154 22.73 -12.25 7.06
CA CYS A 154 23.04 -10.97 6.43
C CYS A 154 24.56 -10.90 6.19
N PRO A 155 25.02 -10.67 4.94
CA PRO A 155 26.45 -10.63 4.64
C PRO A 155 27.18 -9.44 5.30
N HIS A 156 26.44 -8.40 5.70
CA HIS A 156 27.02 -7.26 6.41
C HIS A 156 27.13 -7.45 7.92
N CYS A 157 26.04 -7.86 8.60
CA CYS A 157 26.02 -7.94 10.07
C CYS A 157 26.12 -9.36 10.64
N GLY A 158 26.06 -10.40 9.79
CA GLY A 158 26.08 -11.80 10.20
C GLY A 158 24.76 -12.33 10.79
N GLU A 159 23.82 -11.45 11.13
CA GLU A 159 22.54 -11.82 11.75
C GLU A 159 21.61 -12.55 10.78
N ARG A 160 20.89 -13.56 11.28
CA ARG A 160 19.89 -14.35 10.51
C ARG A 160 18.50 -13.72 10.54
N GLN A 161 18.44 -12.41 10.35
CA GLN A 161 17.21 -11.63 10.41
C GLN A 161 16.96 -10.91 9.09
N LEU A 162 16.93 -11.67 8.00
CA LEU A 162 16.55 -11.17 6.69
C LEU A 162 15.05 -11.30 6.50
N TYR A 163 14.46 -10.35 5.79
CA TYR A 163 13.06 -10.37 5.38
C TYR A 163 12.98 -10.28 3.86
N VAL A 164 12.17 -11.13 3.25
CA VAL A 164 11.74 -10.98 1.86
C VAL A 164 10.57 -10.01 1.84
N GLN A 165 10.65 -8.96 1.04
CA GLN A 165 9.52 -8.10 0.70
C GLN A 165 8.73 -8.81 -0.41
N THR A 166 7.50 -9.20 -0.10
CA THR A 166 6.67 -10.09 -0.93
C THR A 166 5.60 -9.35 -1.73
N ALA A 167 5.64 -8.02 -1.74
CA ALA A 167 4.76 -7.22 -2.56
C ALA A 167 5.12 -7.37 -4.05
N GLY A 168 4.10 -7.56 -4.89
CA GLY A 168 4.26 -7.69 -6.34
C GLY A 168 4.69 -9.08 -6.82
N PRO A 169 5.07 -9.21 -8.10
CA PRO A 169 5.47 -10.48 -8.70
C PRO A 169 6.82 -10.95 -8.13
N VAL A 170 7.02 -12.28 -8.10
CA VAL A 170 8.19 -12.92 -7.45
C VAL A 170 9.54 -12.42 -7.96
N ASN A 171 9.63 -12.04 -9.24
CA ASN A 171 10.85 -11.49 -9.85
C ASN A 171 11.19 -10.07 -9.38
N ALA A 172 10.23 -9.34 -8.81
CA ALA A 172 10.43 -8.02 -8.22
C ALA A 172 10.69 -8.07 -6.70
N TRP A 173 10.60 -9.25 -6.08
CA TRP A 173 10.83 -9.39 -4.65
C TRP A 173 12.26 -9.06 -4.28
N THR A 174 12.39 -8.33 -3.19
CA THR A 174 13.65 -7.87 -2.62
C THR A 174 13.86 -8.45 -1.24
N VAL A 175 15.10 -8.50 -0.79
CA VAL A 175 15.47 -8.93 0.55
C VAL A 175 16.09 -7.76 1.28
N VAL A 176 15.71 -7.56 2.54
CA VAL A 176 16.24 -6.50 3.41
C VAL A 176 16.66 -7.07 4.76
N CYS A 177 17.62 -6.42 5.41
CA CYS A 177 18.04 -6.77 6.77
C CYS A 177 17.18 -6.01 7.80
N SER A 178 16.67 -6.72 8.81
CA SER A 178 15.85 -6.12 9.88
C SER A 178 16.60 -5.13 10.76
N THR A 179 17.93 -5.27 10.86
CA THR A 179 18.76 -4.53 11.80
C THR A 179 18.89 -3.05 11.46
N GLY A 180 18.45 -2.63 10.27
CA GLY A 180 18.51 -1.24 9.83
C GLY A 180 19.91 -0.69 9.60
N ARG A 181 20.95 -1.54 9.63
CA ARG A 181 22.32 -1.12 9.36
C ARG A 181 22.46 -0.63 7.92
N LEU A 182 23.10 0.52 7.79
CA LEU A 182 23.32 1.20 6.52
C LEU A 182 24.56 0.65 5.82
N CYS A 183 24.56 0.73 4.50
CA CYS A 183 25.70 0.39 3.68
C CYS A 183 26.84 1.39 3.90
N THR A 184 28.07 0.89 3.91
CA THR A 184 29.30 1.69 4.04
C THR A 184 29.90 2.07 2.68
N GLY A 185 29.17 1.88 1.58
CA GLY A 185 29.62 2.20 0.22
C GLY A 185 30.51 1.12 -0.40
N GLU A 186 31.49 1.54 -1.19
CA GLU A 186 32.42 0.64 -1.87
C GLU A 186 33.19 -0.23 -0.86
N GLY A 187 33.34 -1.53 -1.16
CA GLY A 187 33.95 -2.50 -0.25
C GLY A 187 33.05 -2.94 0.91
N CYS A 188 31.79 -2.49 0.98
CA CYS A 188 30.86 -2.98 2.00
C CYS A 188 30.68 -4.51 1.86
N PRO A 189 30.76 -5.28 2.96
CA PRO A 189 30.56 -6.74 2.93
C PRO A 189 29.18 -7.18 2.41
N CYS A 190 28.23 -6.24 2.26
CA CYS A 190 26.92 -6.51 1.71
C CYS A 190 26.94 -7.03 0.27
N GLY A 191 28.03 -6.80 -0.46
CA GLY A 191 28.24 -7.32 -1.83
C GLY A 191 27.24 -6.78 -2.86
N MET A 192 26.48 -5.74 -2.53
CA MET A 192 25.47 -5.18 -3.43
C MET A 192 26.15 -4.39 -4.57
N PRO A 193 25.94 -4.75 -5.85
CA PRO A 193 26.46 -3.97 -6.96
C PRO A 193 25.95 -2.52 -6.93
N GLY A 194 26.85 -1.56 -7.15
CA GLY A 194 26.51 -0.15 -7.02
C GLY A 194 26.14 0.25 -5.58
N ALA A 195 26.80 -0.35 -4.59
CA ALA A 195 26.68 -0.01 -3.18
C ALA A 195 26.76 1.51 -2.96
N VAL A 196 25.80 2.05 -2.20
CA VAL A 196 25.71 3.48 -1.91
C VAL A 196 25.80 3.65 -0.40
N GLU A 197 26.76 4.46 0.04
CA GLU A 197 26.94 4.79 1.45
C GLU A 197 25.65 5.40 2.04
N GLY A 198 25.30 4.99 3.26
CA GLY A 198 24.13 5.50 3.98
C GLY A 198 22.79 4.91 3.52
N VAL A 199 22.77 4.02 2.53
CA VAL A 199 21.53 3.38 2.07
C VAL A 199 21.31 2.04 2.79
N ALA A 200 20.08 1.79 3.23
CA ALA A 200 19.71 0.52 3.85
C ALA A 200 19.94 -0.65 2.87
N HIS A 201 20.49 -1.74 3.39
CA HIS A 201 20.79 -2.91 2.58
C HIS A 201 19.53 -3.51 1.96
N ILE A 202 19.60 -3.70 0.64
CA ILE A 202 18.55 -4.32 -0.16
C ILE A 202 19.19 -5.11 -1.30
N TRP A 203 18.62 -6.28 -1.59
CA TRP A 203 19.09 -7.15 -2.66
C TRP A 203 17.91 -7.70 -3.47
N PRO A 204 18.10 -8.02 -4.76
CA PRO A 204 17.15 -8.88 -5.46
C PRO A 204 17.07 -10.24 -4.77
N ARG A 205 15.87 -10.79 -4.61
CA ARG A 205 15.70 -12.13 -4.00
C ARG A 205 16.50 -13.21 -4.70
N SER A 206 16.53 -13.19 -6.03
CA SER A 206 17.27 -14.17 -6.83
C SER A 206 18.75 -14.19 -6.47
N THR A 207 19.38 -13.02 -6.30
CA THR A 207 20.79 -12.90 -5.92
C THR A 207 21.07 -13.56 -4.57
N VAL A 208 20.23 -13.30 -3.56
CA VAL A 208 20.42 -13.88 -2.22
C VAL A 208 20.29 -15.40 -2.25
N LEU A 209 19.29 -15.93 -2.96
CA LEU A 209 19.06 -17.38 -3.03
C LEU A 209 20.13 -18.12 -3.86
N THR A 210 20.64 -17.51 -4.92
CA THR A 210 21.72 -18.10 -5.73
C THR A 210 23.02 -18.17 -4.94
N GLU A 211 23.36 -17.13 -4.15
CA GLU A 211 24.56 -17.15 -3.31
C GLU A 211 24.44 -18.16 -2.15
N CYS A 212 23.25 -18.37 -1.58
CA CYS A 212 23.03 -19.44 -0.59
C CYS A 212 23.13 -20.85 -1.15
N ASN A 213 22.90 -21.02 -2.46
CA ASN A 213 23.01 -22.32 -3.13
C ASN A 213 24.41 -22.62 -3.65
N LYS A 214 25.36 -21.67 -3.56
CA LYS A 214 26.77 -22.00 -3.79
C LYS A 214 27.25 -22.83 -2.60
N PRO A 215 27.84 -24.02 -2.81
CA PRO A 215 28.50 -24.73 -1.72
C PRO A 215 29.54 -23.77 -1.14
N MET A 216 29.51 -23.52 0.17
CA MET A 216 30.56 -22.78 0.86
C MET A 216 31.88 -23.51 0.60
N THR A 217 32.62 -23.08 -0.42
CA THR A 217 34.01 -23.44 -0.58
C THR A 217 34.72 -22.77 0.58
N THR A 218 34.99 -23.57 1.62
CA THR A 218 35.78 -23.20 2.78
C THR A 218 36.99 -22.40 2.31
N PRO A 219 37.21 -21.16 2.77
CA PRO A 219 38.46 -20.48 2.47
C PRO A 219 39.57 -21.34 3.05
N ALA A 220 40.47 -21.80 2.17
CA ALA A 220 41.67 -22.49 2.56
C ALA A 220 42.39 -21.61 3.58
N ARG A 221 42.47 -22.09 4.83
CA ARG A 221 43.35 -21.51 5.85
C ARG A 221 44.77 -21.60 5.27
N SER A 222 45.27 -20.48 4.77
CA SER A 222 46.70 -20.27 4.57
C SER A 222 47.36 -20.31 5.94
N ALA A 223 47.83 -21.49 6.31
CA ALA A 223 48.81 -21.65 7.37
C ALA A 223 50.10 -20.99 6.87
N HIS A 224 50.33 -19.74 7.28
CA HIS A 224 51.68 -19.19 7.26
C HIS A 224 52.40 -19.65 8.53
N ALA A 225 53.55 -20.26 8.27
CA ALA A 225 54.53 -20.81 9.19
C ALA A 225 55.16 -19.75 10.10
#